data_AF-A0A953YDI3-F1
#
_entry.id   AF-A0A953YDI3-F1
#
_cell.length_a   1.000
_cell.length_b   1.000
_cell.length_c   1.000
_cell.angle_alpha   90.00
_cell.angle_beta   90.00
_cell.angle_gamma   90.00
#
_symmetry.space_group_name_H-M   'P 1'
#
loop_
_entity.id
_entity.type
_entity.pdbx_description
1 polymer ?
#
loop_
_entity_poly.entity_id
_entity_poly.type
_entity_poly.pdbx_seq_one_letter_code
_entity_poly.pdbx_strand_id
1 'polypeptide(L)'
;MSDPSPIGLFNYAHSFWSAGRALIQLDWEKQESHPDSPAEFLYWHSIELFLKAYLLADGVPLSKLRSPKIFGHDLSKLLTQAKARGLALTRKDEALISFMPVSKDMIALRYLKVGVKTVPTHCELEATCLSLYEIVARELQNRGINIGFHAKLVSLERG
;
A
#
# COMPACT_ATOMS: atom_id res chain seq x y z
N MET A 1 10.76 -13.12 -17.98
CA MET A 1 10.67 -11.87 -17.19
C MET A 1 11.57 -12.01 -15.98
N SER A 2 12.42 -11.02 -15.69
CA SER A 2 13.23 -10.97 -14.48
C SER A 2 12.35 -10.71 -13.25
N ASP A 3 12.75 -11.20 -12.10
CA ASP A 3 12.06 -10.89 -10.85
C ASP A 3 12.16 -9.37 -10.52
N PRO A 4 11.10 -8.76 -9.96
CA PRO A 4 11.11 -7.36 -9.56
C PRO A 4 12.15 -7.12 -8.46
N SER A 5 12.86 -6.00 -8.57
CA SER A 5 13.72 -5.48 -7.52
C SER A 5 12.90 -4.75 -6.44
N PRO A 6 13.46 -4.49 -5.24
CA PRO A 6 12.77 -3.71 -4.21
C PRO A 6 12.30 -2.33 -4.71
N ILE A 7 13.17 -1.63 -5.45
CA ILE A 7 12.82 -0.32 -6.05
C ILE A 7 11.74 -0.46 -7.12
N GLY A 8 11.73 -1.56 -7.88
CA GLY A 8 10.67 -1.85 -8.83
C GLY A 8 9.30 -2.00 -8.16
N LEU A 9 9.24 -2.74 -7.05
CA LEU A 9 8.01 -2.87 -6.26
C LEU A 9 7.58 -1.54 -5.63
N PHE A 10 8.53 -0.78 -5.08
CA PHE A 10 8.27 0.52 -4.49
C PHE A 10 7.67 1.52 -5.49
N ASN A 11 8.26 1.63 -6.68
CA ASN A 11 7.75 2.50 -7.75
C ASN A 11 6.37 2.04 -8.26
N TYR A 12 6.16 0.72 -8.30
CA TYR A 12 4.87 0.15 -8.69
C TYR A 12 3.78 0.44 -7.65
N ALA A 13 4.09 0.34 -6.36
CA ALA A 13 3.21 0.76 -5.27
C ALA A 13 2.80 2.23 -5.42
N HIS A 14 3.78 3.11 -5.60
CA HIS A 14 3.54 4.55 -5.81
C HIS A 14 2.67 4.83 -7.04
N SER A 15 2.77 4.02 -8.10
CA SER A 15 1.92 4.14 -9.29
C SER A 15 0.45 3.81 -8.98
N PHE A 16 0.18 2.77 -8.19
CA PHE A 16 -1.18 2.43 -7.76
C PHE A 16 -1.77 3.47 -6.82
N TRP A 17 -0.99 3.97 -5.87
CA TRP A 17 -1.42 5.07 -5.02
C TRP A 17 -1.77 6.31 -5.84
N SER A 18 -0.90 6.70 -6.77
CA SER A 18 -1.16 7.84 -7.66
C SER A 18 -2.42 7.65 -8.49
N ALA A 19 -2.68 6.44 -8.98
CA ALA A 19 -3.91 6.11 -9.69
C ALA A 19 -5.15 6.21 -8.80
N GLY A 20 -5.10 5.69 -7.56
CA GLY A 20 -6.17 5.81 -6.57
C GLY A 20 -6.49 7.28 -6.27
N ARG A 21 -5.44 8.09 -6.06
CA ARG A 21 -5.59 9.54 -5.83
C ARG A 21 -6.19 10.27 -7.02
N ALA A 22 -5.79 9.93 -8.25
CA ALA A 22 -6.37 10.54 -9.44
C ALA A 22 -7.86 10.18 -9.58
N LEU A 23 -8.24 8.95 -9.26
CA LEU A 23 -9.61 8.46 -9.40
C LEU A 23 -10.58 9.16 -8.46
N ILE A 24 -10.17 9.45 -7.22
CA ILE A 24 -11.01 10.17 -6.25
C ILE A 24 -11.20 11.65 -6.57
N GLN A 25 -10.39 12.21 -7.47
CA GLN A 25 -10.55 13.58 -7.95
C GLN A 25 -11.52 13.70 -9.12
N LEU A 26 -11.99 12.57 -9.67
CA LEU A 26 -12.96 12.56 -10.75
C LEU A 26 -14.38 12.64 -10.16
N ASP A 27 -15.21 13.50 -10.74
CA ASP A 27 -16.67 13.56 -10.46
C ASP A 27 -17.43 12.41 -11.15
N TRP A 28 -16.87 11.20 -11.14
CA TRP A 28 -17.44 10.01 -11.80
C TRP A 28 -18.45 9.25 -10.94
N GLU A 29 -18.58 9.62 -9.66
CA GLU A 29 -19.54 9.05 -8.70
C GLU A 29 -21.00 9.10 -9.17
N LYS A 30 -21.33 10.04 -10.05
CA LYS A 30 -22.69 10.20 -10.59
C LYS A 30 -23.04 9.19 -11.68
N GLN A 31 -22.04 8.47 -12.20
CA GLN A 31 -22.20 7.54 -13.33
C GLN A 31 -22.01 6.08 -12.90
N GLU A 32 -21.50 5.84 -11.69
CA GLU A 32 -21.10 4.52 -11.23
C GLU A 32 -21.84 4.10 -9.97
N SER A 33 -22.06 2.79 -9.79
CA SER A 33 -22.80 2.27 -8.64
C SER A 33 -21.96 2.13 -7.37
N HIS A 34 -20.63 2.05 -7.49
CA HIS A 34 -19.70 1.85 -6.36
C HIS A 34 -18.37 2.61 -6.59
N PRO A 35 -18.40 3.93 -6.75
CA PRO A 35 -17.23 4.73 -7.17
C PRO A 35 -16.04 4.67 -6.19
N ASP A 36 -16.29 4.43 -4.90
CA ASP A 36 -15.23 4.32 -3.90
C ASP A 36 -14.43 3.01 -3.98
N SER A 37 -15.07 1.92 -4.41
CA SER A 37 -14.49 0.58 -4.31
C SER A 37 -13.21 0.40 -5.16
N PRO A 38 -13.14 0.90 -6.40
CA PRO A 38 -11.92 0.85 -7.19
C PRO A 38 -10.78 1.66 -6.56
N ALA A 39 -11.05 2.87 -6.08
CA ALA A 39 -10.04 3.70 -5.44
C ALA A 39 -9.51 3.00 -4.17
N GLU A 40 -10.41 2.55 -3.29
CA GLU A 40 -10.07 1.81 -2.07
C GLU A 40 -9.17 0.60 -2.39
N PHE A 41 -9.48 -0.17 -3.44
CA PHE A 41 -8.65 -1.30 -3.86
C PHE A 41 -7.22 -0.85 -4.24
N LEU A 42 -7.07 0.25 -4.99
CA LEU A 42 -5.78 0.77 -5.41
C LEU A 42 -4.94 1.22 -4.20
N TYR A 43 -5.56 1.85 -3.21
CA TYR A 43 -4.92 2.24 -1.95
C TYR A 43 -4.41 1.03 -1.17
N TRP A 44 -5.26 0.02 -0.93
CA TRP A 44 -4.83 -1.20 -0.25
C TRP A 44 -3.72 -1.94 -1.01
N HIS A 45 -3.76 -1.91 -2.34
CA HIS A 45 -2.75 -2.58 -3.16
C HIS A 45 -1.40 -1.89 -3.05
N SER A 46 -1.41 -0.55 -3.05
CA SER A 46 -0.21 0.23 -2.79
C SER A 46 0.40 -0.09 -1.42
N ILE A 47 -0.41 -0.12 -0.35
CA ILE A 47 0.03 -0.48 1.00
C ILE A 47 0.70 -1.86 1.01
N GLU A 48 0.09 -2.86 0.38
CA GLU A 48 0.66 -4.21 0.24
C GLU A 48 2.02 -4.18 -0.44
N LEU A 49 2.13 -3.45 -1.55
CA LEU A 49 3.35 -3.38 -2.34
C LEU A 49 4.47 -2.61 -1.64
N PHE A 50 4.17 -1.56 -0.86
CA PHE A 50 5.18 -0.87 -0.04
C PHE A 50 5.76 -1.81 1.02
N LEU A 51 4.92 -2.56 1.73
CA LEU A 51 5.39 -3.53 2.73
C LEU A 51 6.23 -4.64 2.06
N LYS A 52 5.82 -5.13 0.89
CA LYS A 52 6.60 -6.11 0.12
C LYS A 52 7.93 -5.56 -0.38
N ALA A 53 7.97 -4.31 -0.82
CA ALA A 53 9.20 -3.65 -1.24
C ALA A 53 10.21 -3.57 -0.10
N TYR A 54 9.76 -3.18 1.10
CA TYR A 54 10.58 -3.19 2.31
C TYR A 54 11.11 -4.59 2.64
N LEU A 55 10.21 -5.58 2.73
CA LEU A 55 10.60 -6.95 3.07
C LEU A 55 11.56 -7.56 2.05
N LEU A 56 11.38 -7.27 0.76
CA LEU A 56 12.28 -7.72 -0.29
C LEU A 56 13.67 -7.07 -0.15
N ALA A 57 13.74 -5.78 0.18
CA ALA A 57 15.00 -5.09 0.47
C ALA A 57 15.69 -5.63 1.73
N ASP A 58 14.91 -6.13 2.67
CA ASP A 58 15.38 -6.80 3.89
C ASP A 58 15.74 -8.30 3.65
N GLY A 59 15.77 -8.74 2.40
CA GLY A 59 16.21 -10.09 2.02
C GLY A 59 15.13 -11.18 2.11
N VAL A 60 13.86 -10.83 2.29
CA VAL A 60 12.77 -11.83 2.20
C VAL A 60 12.63 -12.30 0.75
N PRO A 61 12.75 -13.61 0.46
CA PRO A 61 12.65 -14.11 -0.91
C PRO A 61 11.29 -13.80 -1.53
N LEU A 62 11.31 -13.39 -2.80
CA LEU A 62 10.09 -13.07 -3.55
C LEU A 62 9.11 -14.25 -3.63
N SER A 63 9.61 -15.48 -3.65
CA SER A 63 8.78 -16.69 -3.59
C SER A 63 7.93 -16.75 -2.32
N LYS A 64 8.45 -16.29 -1.17
CA LYS A 64 7.68 -16.18 0.08
C LYS A 64 6.66 -15.06 -0.01
N LEU A 65 7.04 -13.89 -0.54
CA LEU A 65 6.15 -12.73 -0.68
C LEU A 65 4.95 -13.01 -1.60
N ARG A 66 5.14 -13.79 -2.66
CA ARG A 66 4.09 -14.21 -3.60
C ARG A 66 3.25 -15.38 -3.11
N SER A 67 3.79 -16.22 -2.22
CA SER A 67 3.11 -17.45 -1.77
C SER A 67 1.87 -17.12 -0.93
N PRO A 68 0.65 -17.52 -1.35
CA PRO A 68 -0.57 -17.36 -0.55
C PRO A 68 -0.51 -18.06 0.81
N LYS A 69 0.33 -19.10 0.92
CA LYS A 69 0.50 -19.86 2.17
C LYS A 69 1.37 -19.13 3.19
N ILE A 70 2.24 -18.22 2.74
CA ILE A 70 3.20 -17.52 3.61
C ILE A 70 2.75 -16.08 3.82
N PHE A 71 2.88 -15.23 2.79
CA PHE A 71 2.47 -13.83 2.84
C PHE A 71 1.31 -13.58 1.87
N GLY A 72 1.52 -13.77 0.58
CA GLY A 72 0.46 -13.57 -0.41
C GLY A 72 -0.07 -12.14 -0.35
N HIS A 73 -1.39 -12.00 -0.15
CA HIS A 73 -2.09 -10.72 -0.02
C HIS A 73 -2.49 -10.39 1.43
N ASP A 74 -1.89 -11.09 2.39
CA ASP A 74 -2.19 -10.96 3.82
C ASP A 74 -1.42 -9.78 4.42
N LEU A 75 -2.07 -8.61 4.46
CA LEU A 75 -1.48 -7.38 5.03
C LEU A 75 -1.09 -7.55 6.49
N SER A 76 -1.84 -8.32 7.28
CA SER A 76 -1.51 -8.54 8.69
C SER A 76 -0.16 -9.25 8.82
N LYS A 77 0.07 -10.32 8.03
CA LYS A 77 1.35 -11.02 8.06
C LYS A 77 2.50 -10.17 7.53
N LEU A 78 2.27 -9.40 6.46
CA LEU A 78 3.27 -8.48 5.92
C LEU A 78 3.65 -7.42 6.96
N LEU A 79 2.66 -6.82 7.63
CA LEU A 79 2.87 -5.84 8.69
C LEU A 79 3.65 -6.42 9.86
N THR A 80 3.21 -7.56 10.41
CA THR A 80 3.90 -8.24 11.52
C THR A 80 5.35 -8.52 11.16
N GLN A 81 5.59 -9.02 9.94
CA GLN A 81 6.94 -9.34 9.49
C GLN A 81 7.81 -8.09 9.29
N ALA A 82 7.26 -7.03 8.73
CA ALA A 82 7.99 -5.77 8.51
C ALA A 82 8.39 -5.14 9.85
N LYS A 83 7.47 -5.11 10.83
CA LYS A 83 7.73 -4.65 12.20
C LYS A 83 8.80 -5.48 12.89
N ALA A 84 8.73 -6.81 12.79
CA ALA A 84 9.74 -7.71 13.35
C ALA A 84 11.15 -7.49 12.76
N ARG A 85 11.24 -6.78 11.63
CA ARG A 85 12.47 -6.41 10.93
C ARG A 85 12.88 -4.96 11.14
N GLY A 86 12.20 -4.23 12.00
CA GLY A 86 12.55 -2.85 12.34
C GLY A 86 11.84 -1.78 11.53
N LEU A 87 10.84 -2.10 10.69
CA LEU A 87 10.03 -1.06 10.06
C LEU A 87 9.22 -0.32 11.14
N ALA A 88 9.59 0.92 11.41
CA ALA A 88 8.96 1.77 12.42
C ALA A 88 7.77 2.53 11.82
N LEU A 89 6.57 1.98 11.98
CA LEU A 89 5.32 2.60 11.55
C LEU A 89 4.70 3.44 12.66
N THR A 90 3.89 4.43 12.30
CA THR A 90 3.11 5.17 13.31
C THR A 90 1.99 4.29 13.86
N ARG A 91 1.53 4.58 15.09
CA ARG A 91 0.36 3.88 15.66
C ARG A 91 -0.89 3.99 14.79
N LYS A 92 -1.03 5.09 14.03
CA LYS A 92 -2.15 5.29 13.10
C LYS A 92 -2.06 4.36 11.91
N ASP A 93 -0.87 4.22 11.30
CA ASP A 93 -0.65 3.30 10.19
C ASP A 93 -0.92 1.86 10.60
N GLU A 94 -0.42 1.45 11.78
CA GLU A 94 -0.67 0.11 12.29
C GLU A 94 -2.14 -0.16 12.54
N ALA A 95 -2.84 0.80 13.16
CA ALA A 95 -4.27 0.70 13.41
C ALA A 95 -5.05 0.58 12.09
N LEU A 96 -4.74 1.42 11.10
CA LEU A 96 -5.38 1.37 9.78
C LEU A 96 -5.15 0.02 9.10
N ILE A 97 -3.91 -0.44 9.01
CA ILE A 97 -3.58 -1.70 8.32
C ILE A 97 -4.24 -2.89 9.04
N SER A 98 -4.40 -2.82 10.36
CA SER A 98 -5.10 -3.85 11.14
C SER A 98 -6.62 -3.89 10.94
N PHE A 99 -7.26 -2.84 10.37
CA PHE A 99 -8.68 -2.91 9.98
C PHE A 99 -8.92 -3.91 8.85
N MET A 100 -7.91 -4.20 8.02
CA MET A 100 -8.07 -5.20 6.98
C MET A 100 -8.22 -6.58 7.63
N PRO A 101 -9.36 -7.27 7.45
CA PRO A 101 -9.61 -8.51 8.18
C PRO A 101 -8.56 -9.56 7.85
N VAL A 102 -7.98 -10.17 8.87
CA VAL A 102 -6.94 -11.23 8.80
C VAL A 102 -7.31 -12.38 7.85
N SER A 103 -8.60 -12.61 7.62
CA SER A 103 -9.15 -13.69 6.79
C SER A 103 -9.61 -13.28 5.39
N LYS A 104 -9.55 -11.98 5.04
CA LYS A 104 -10.00 -11.48 3.73
C LYS A 104 -8.79 -10.95 2.99
N ASP A 105 -8.25 -11.79 2.10
CA ASP A 105 -7.32 -11.36 1.06
C ASP A 105 -7.82 -10.05 0.42
N MET A 106 -6.92 -9.17 0.00
CA MET A 106 -7.25 -8.02 -0.87
C MET A 106 -8.21 -8.39 -2.01
N ILE A 107 -8.12 -9.62 -2.51
CA ILE A 107 -9.01 -10.23 -3.50
C ILE A 107 -10.50 -10.09 -3.12
N ALA A 108 -10.82 -10.18 -1.83
CA ALA A 108 -12.17 -10.05 -1.30
C ALA A 108 -12.78 -8.65 -1.44
N LEU A 109 -11.97 -7.60 -1.65
CA LEU A 109 -12.46 -6.26 -1.96
C LEU A 109 -13.04 -6.18 -3.38
N ARG A 110 -12.64 -7.10 -4.27
CA ARG A 110 -13.10 -7.15 -5.66
C ARG A 110 -14.49 -7.75 -5.83
N TYR A 111 -15.03 -8.35 -4.78
CA TYR A 111 -16.36 -8.97 -4.81
C TYR A 111 -17.34 -8.08 -4.06
N LEU A 112 -18.50 -7.84 -4.67
CA LEU A 112 -19.61 -7.14 -4.03
C LEU A 112 -20.00 -7.87 -2.73
N LYS A 113 -19.80 -7.21 -1.59
CA LYS A 113 -20.23 -7.73 -0.28
C LYS A 113 -21.27 -6.79 0.31
N VAL A 114 -22.47 -7.32 0.52
CA VAL A 114 -23.58 -6.62 1.20
C VAL A 114 -23.41 -6.73 2.72
N GLY A 115 -23.54 -5.60 3.43
CA GLY A 115 -23.46 -5.51 4.89
C GLY A 115 -22.80 -4.22 5.38
N VAL A 116 -23.06 -3.84 6.64
CA VAL A 116 -22.41 -2.68 7.28
C VAL A 116 -20.94 -3.02 7.53
N LYS A 117 -20.02 -2.30 6.88
CA LYS A 117 -18.59 -2.36 7.18
C LYS A 117 -18.14 -1.02 7.75
N THR A 118 -17.39 -1.06 8.84
CA THR A 118 -16.53 0.06 9.23
C THR A 118 -15.31 -0.01 8.32
N VAL A 119 -15.26 0.86 7.31
CA VAL A 119 -14.10 1.01 6.41
C VAL A 119 -13.32 2.27 6.78
N PRO A 120 -11.98 2.26 6.68
CA PRO A 120 -11.19 3.48 6.79
C PRO A 120 -11.64 4.51 5.76
N THR A 121 -11.59 5.78 6.12
CA THR A 121 -11.86 6.88 5.19
C THR A 121 -10.74 7.02 4.16
N HIS A 122 -11.05 7.63 3.02
CA HIS A 122 -10.03 7.96 2.01
C HIS A 122 -8.89 8.82 2.56
N CYS A 123 -9.18 9.76 3.46
CA CYS A 123 -8.16 10.60 4.10
C CYS A 123 -7.18 9.75 4.93
N GLU A 124 -7.67 8.74 5.65
CA GLU A 124 -6.81 7.85 6.42
C GLU A 124 -5.97 6.95 5.51
N LEU A 125 -6.55 6.41 4.42
CA LEU A 125 -5.82 5.61 3.43
C LEU A 125 -4.71 6.42 2.74
N GLU A 126 -5.01 7.68 2.38
CA GLU A 126 -4.08 8.63 1.80
C GLU A 126 -2.91 8.93 2.74
N ALA A 127 -3.21 9.26 4.01
CA ALA A 127 -2.21 9.54 5.02
C ALA A 127 -1.30 8.32 5.28
N THR A 128 -1.85 7.10 5.33
CA THR A 128 -1.06 5.88 5.50
C THR A 128 -0.21 5.55 4.27
N CYS A 129 -0.69 5.78 3.05
CA CYS A 129 0.14 5.63 1.85
C CYS A 129 1.30 6.62 1.83
N LEU A 130 1.07 7.88 2.19
CA LEU A 130 2.13 8.88 2.32
C LEU A 130 3.16 8.49 3.38
N SER A 131 2.70 8.10 4.57
CA SER A 131 3.57 7.64 5.66
C SER A 131 4.43 6.45 5.23
N LEU A 132 3.81 5.40 4.66
CA LEU A 132 4.52 4.21 4.17
C LEU A 132 5.51 4.56 3.07
N TYR A 133 5.13 5.42 2.14
CA TYR A 133 6.00 5.88 1.08
C TYR A 133 7.27 6.53 1.64
N GLU A 134 7.16 7.47 2.57
CA GLU A 134 8.29 8.16 3.17
C GLU A 134 9.18 7.23 4.02
N ILE A 135 8.56 6.35 4.81
CA ILE A 135 9.29 5.41 5.67
C ILE A 135 10.02 4.38 4.83
N VAL A 136 9.33 3.71 3.90
CA VAL A 136 9.94 2.70 3.03
C VAL A 136 10.99 3.34 2.12
N ALA A 137 10.75 4.56 1.62
CA ALA A 137 11.74 5.27 0.81
C ALA A 137 13.06 5.44 1.56
N ARG A 138 12.99 5.94 2.80
CA ARG A 138 14.13 6.13 3.69
C ARG A 138 14.84 4.81 3.98
N GLU A 139 14.08 3.76 4.26
CA GLU A 139 14.63 2.43 4.55
C GLU A 139 15.34 1.81 3.35
N LEU A 140 14.85 2.03 2.13
CA LEU A 140 15.53 1.63 0.90
C LEU A 140 16.82 2.43 0.69
N GLN A 141 16.77 3.75 0.90
CA GLN A 141 17.95 4.63 0.81
C GLN A 141 19.04 4.23 1.82
N ASN A 142 18.67 3.93 3.06
CA ASN A 142 19.58 3.44 4.10
C ASN A 142 20.28 2.13 3.70
N ARG A 143 19.67 1.34 2.81
CA ARG A 143 20.22 0.10 2.25
C ARG A 143 21.00 0.34 0.95
N GLY A 144 21.28 1.59 0.59
CA GLY A 144 22.01 1.96 -0.62
C GLY A 144 21.20 1.90 -1.92
N ILE A 145 19.86 1.78 -1.83
CA ILE A 145 18.98 1.76 -3.00
C ILE A 145 18.57 3.20 -3.32
N ASN A 146 19.09 3.73 -4.43
CA ASN A 146 18.76 5.07 -4.88
C ASN A 146 17.31 5.15 -5.37
N ILE A 147 16.54 6.06 -4.76
CA ILE A 147 15.18 6.38 -5.20
C ILE A 147 15.25 7.66 -6.03
N GLY A 148 15.06 7.52 -7.33
CA GLY A 148 14.96 8.66 -8.24
C GLY A 148 13.64 9.39 -8.01
N PHE A 149 13.68 10.52 -7.31
CA PHE A 149 12.50 11.36 -7.11
C PHE A 149 12.37 12.42 -8.20
N HIS A 150 11.16 12.55 -8.75
CA HIS A 150 10.67 13.82 -9.32
C HIS A 150 10.07 14.63 -8.15
N ALA A 151 10.85 15.59 -7.64
CA ALA A 151 10.60 16.37 -6.44
C ALA A 151 9.40 17.35 -6.53
N LYS A 152 8.19 16.88 -6.83
CA LYS A 152 7.01 17.75 -7.02
C LYS A 152 5.75 17.42 -6.22
N LEU A 153 5.80 16.46 -5.29
CA LEU A 153 4.61 16.13 -4.48
C LEU A 153 4.44 16.96 -3.21
N VAL A 154 5.47 17.67 -2.73
CA VAL A 154 5.38 18.54 -1.54
C VAL A 154 5.03 19.99 -1.88
N SER A 155 5.04 20.36 -3.17
CA SER A 155 4.85 21.75 -3.62
C SER A 155 3.41 22.10 -3.99
N LEU A 156 2.46 21.16 -3.94
CA LEU A 156 1.07 21.38 -4.37
C LEU A 156 0.08 21.64 -3.21
N GLU A 157 0.52 21.60 -1.94
CA GLU A 157 -0.34 21.91 -0.77
C GLU A 157 0.02 23.24 -0.08
N ARG A 158 0.75 24.14 -0.75
CA ARG A 158 1.02 25.51 -0.27
C ARG A 158 0.72 26.58 -1.32
N GLY A 159 -0.35 26.38 -2.09
CA GLY A 159 -0.90 27.36 -3.03
C GLY A 159 -2.34 27.68 -2.68
#